data_AF-A0A6I9X5N4-F1
#
_entry.id   AF-A0A6I9X5N4-F1
#
_cell.length_a   1.000
_cell.length_b   1.000
_cell.length_c   1.000
_cell.angle_alpha   90.00
_cell.angle_beta   90.00
_cell.angle_gamma   90.00
#
_symmetry.space_group_name_H-M   'P 1'
#
loop_
_entity.id
_entity.type
_entity.pdbx_description
1 polymer ?
#
loop_
_entity_poly.entity_id
_entity_poly.type
_entity_poly.pdbx_seq_one_letter_code
_entity_poly.pdbx_strand_id
1 'polypeptide(L)'
;MRHVDALSHYPLPECNLINKERDGLTARLKKAQSEDGNVKKIFDLVESGKMTDYVIRGGLLFRENNGELLIVMPESMQSQVIRQAHETGHFSVAKTEAILGSDYWISNAKAKIEKLLLCLDAFSKFVWLYATKTTNTKEILNKLRKQAFIFGNPRIISDRERMDKLNVSITLILLLTKLADPKCDEWYCYLKRTQLYLNTTAHRSIDQEILGITNPKGKKRYIAAAFPSACGKTNLAMMQPTLPGYKIECVGDDIAWMRFDNKGILRAINPENGFFGVAPGTSSATNPNAMNTIFKNTIFTNVASTSDGGVYWEGMEKEVADNIKIIDWKGNDWFRGSKIPAAHPNSRFCTPAKQCPIIDPSWEDPTGVPIDAILFGGRRPEGVPLVYQARNWQHGIFIGAAMRSEATAAAEHRVHKYF
;
A
#
# COMPACT_ATOMS: atom_id res chain seq x y z
N MET A 1 13.06 -6.98 11.59
CA MET A 1 12.66 -6.63 10.21
C MET A 1 13.24 -5.27 9.88
N ARG A 2 14.00 -5.11 8.78
CA ARG A 2 14.81 -3.90 8.49
C ARG A 2 14.22 -2.97 7.42
N HIS A 3 12.99 -3.20 6.95
CA HIS A 3 12.36 -2.33 5.95
C HIS A 3 10.84 -2.52 5.99
N VAL A 4 10.07 -1.47 6.31
CA VAL A 4 8.59 -1.49 6.36
C VAL A 4 7.99 -0.96 5.05
N ASP A 5 8.76 -0.18 4.28
CA ASP A 5 8.39 0.35 2.96
C ASP A 5 8.23 -0.75 1.88
N ALA A 6 8.58 -2.00 2.19
CA ALA A 6 8.26 -3.14 1.31
C ALA A 6 6.77 -3.56 1.36
N LEU A 7 6.01 -3.10 2.36
CA LEU A 7 4.59 -3.48 2.55
C LEU A 7 3.61 -2.65 1.70
N SER A 8 4.03 -1.48 1.18
CA SER A 8 3.29 -0.72 0.15
C SER A 8 3.42 -1.33 -1.25
N HIS A 9 3.86 -2.58 -1.35
CA HIS A 9 4.03 -3.28 -2.63
C HIS A 9 3.40 -4.68 -2.65
N TYR A 10 2.68 -5.12 -1.61
CA TYR A 10 2.00 -6.43 -1.66
C TYR A 10 0.60 -6.58 -1.02
N PRO A 11 -0.40 -7.14 -1.75
CA PRO A 11 -1.74 -7.46 -1.26
C PRO A 11 -1.84 -8.32 -0.03
N LEU A 12 -2.58 -7.90 1.01
CA LEU A 12 -3.20 -8.84 1.96
C LEU A 12 -4.48 -8.25 2.59
N PRO A 13 -5.51 -9.05 2.86
CA PRO A 13 -6.87 -8.58 3.17
C PRO A 13 -7.18 -8.51 4.68
N GLU A 14 -8.35 -7.96 5.02
CA GLU A 14 -9.00 -7.76 6.33
C GLU A 14 -8.90 -8.99 7.28
N CYS A 15 -8.33 -8.93 8.50
CA CYS A 15 -8.84 -8.30 9.73
C CYS A 15 -10.19 -8.86 10.26
N ASN A 16 -10.08 -9.83 11.18
CA ASN A 16 -10.94 -10.14 12.34
C ASN A 16 -12.44 -9.72 12.34
N LEU A 17 -13.31 -10.72 12.18
CA LEU A 17 -14.56 -10.84 12.96
C LEU A 17 -14.53 -12.19 13.71
N ILE A 18 -14.11 -12.17 14.98
CA ILE A 18 -14.33 -13.28 15.92
C ILE A 18 -14.82 -12.68 17.23
N ASN A 19 -16.13 -12.79 17.48
CA ASN A 19 -16.66 -12.85 18.84
C ASN A 19 -16.56 -14.31 19.31
N LYS A 20 -15.99 -14.49 20.51
CA LYS A 20 -15.88 -15.75 21.23
C LYS A 20 -17.26 -16.22 21.69
N GLU A 21 -17.70 -17.39 21.22
CA GLU A 21 -18.46 -18.39 21.99
C GLU A 21 -18.49 -19.71 21.18
N ARG A 22 -18.05 -20.84 21.77
CA ARG A 22 -17.92 -22.15 21.11
C ARG A 22 -19.25 -22.70 20.58
N ASP A 23 -20.38 -22.27 21.15
CA ASP A 23 -21.72 -22.68 20.71
C ASP A 23 -22.14 -22.01 19.38
N GLY A 24 -21.68 -20.78 19.12
CA GLY A 24 -21.96 -20.04 17.88
C GLY A 24 -21.26 -20.62 16.65
N LEU A 25 -20.02 -21.10 16.79
CA LEU A 25 -19.29 -21.73 15.68
C LEU A 25 -19.92 -23.08 15.30
N THR A 26 -20.31 -23.87 16.31
CA THR A 26 -20.95 -25.17 16.12
C THR A 26 -22.31 -25.00 15.42
N ALA A 27 -23.13 -24.03 15.82
CA ALA A 27 -24.41 -23.73 15.16
C ALA A 27 -24.23 -23.26 13.71
N ARG A 28 -23.22 -22.41 13.44
CA ARG A 28 -22.88 -21.95 12.09
C ARG A 28 -22.40 -23.10 11.19
N LEU A 29 -21.55 -23.99 11.72
CA LEU A 29 -21.07 -25.15 10.98
C LEU A 29 -22.21 -26.12 10.63
N LYS A 30 -23.12 -26.38 11.57
CA LYS A 30 -24.31 -27.21 11.32
C LYS A 30 -25.17 -26.64 10.19
N LYS A 31 -25.47 -25.34 10.27
CA LYS A 31 -26.24 -24.65 9.23
C LYS A 31 -25.53 -24.68 7.88
N ALA A 32 -24.22 -24.42 7.85
CA ALA A 32 -23.46 -24.41 6.60
C ALA A 32 -23.35 -25.82 5.98
N GLN A 33 -23.15 -26.87 6.78
CA GLN A 33 -23.20 -28.27 6.31
C GLN A 33 -24.59 -28.64 5.77
N SER A 34 -25.66 -28.16 6.41
CA SER A 34 -27.04 -28.40 5.96
C SER A 34 -27.49 -27.49 4.82
N GLU A 35 -26.62 -26.64 4.27
CA GLU A 35 -26.87 -25.84 3.07
C GLU A 35 -25.96 -26.28 1.91
N ASP A 36 -24.84 -26.96 2.20
CA ASP A 36 -23.90 -27.46 1.21
C ASP A 36 -24.39 -28.76 0.54
N GLY A 37 -24.70 -28.67 -0.75
CA GLY A 37 -25.27 -29.77 -1.53
C GLY A 37 -24.36 -31.01 -1.69
N ASN A 38 -23.04 -30.86 -1.56
CA ASN A 38 -22.12 -32.00 -1.61
C ASN A 38 -22.00 -32.66 -0.24
N VAL A 39 -21.93 -31.86 0.82
CA VAL A 39 -21.91 -32.36 2.20
C VAL A 39 -23.21 -33.10 2.53
N LYS A 40 -24.38 -32.61 2.09
CA LYS A 40 -25.67 -33.31 2.21
C LYS A 40 -25.67 -34.71 1.63
N LYS A 41 -25.15 -34.87 0.40
CA LYS A 41 -25.08 -36.19 -0.24
C LYS A 41 -24.24 -37.16 0.58
N ILE A 42 -23.17 -36.68 1.21
CA ILE A 42 -22.34 -37.51 2.09
C ILE A 42 -23.11 -37.85 3.38
N PHE A 43 -23.83 -36.89 3.97
CA PHE A 43 -24.74 -37.15 5.09
C PHE A 43 -25.74 -38.27 4.77
N ASP A 44 -26.46 -38.19 3.64
CA ASP A 44 -27.46 -39.19 3.23
C ASP A 44 -26.83 -40.59 3.02
N LEU A 45 -25.60 -40.63 2.48
CA LEU A 45 -24.86 -41.88 2.27
C LEU A 45 -24.38 -42.51 3.57
N VAL A 46 -23.99 -41.70 4.55
CA VAL A 46 -23.60 -42.16 5.89
C VAL A 46 -24.82 -42.68 6.65
N GLU A 47 -25.94 -41.98 6.61
CA GLU A 47 -27.20 -42.41 7.24
C GLU A 47 -27.75 -43.70 6.63
N SER A 48 -27.57 -43.89 5.32
CA SER A 48 -27.94 -45.15 4.63
C SER A 48 -26.92 -46.29 4.79
N GLY A 49 -25.85 -46.09 5.59
CA GLY A 49 -24.83 -47.10 5.88
C GLY A 49 -23.92 -47.45 4.69
N LYS A 50 -23.92 -46.62 3.63
CA LYS A 50 -23.19 -46.87 2.37
C LYS A 50 -21.79 -46.28 2.34
N MET A 51 -21.38 -45.56 3.38
CA MET A 51 -20.08 -44.91 3.46
C MET A 51 -19.53 -45.01 4.89
N THR A 52 -18.38 -45.64 5.05
CA THR A 52 -17.77 -45.97 6.36
C THR A 52 -16.74 -44.96 6.82
N ASP A 53 -16.14 -44.20 5.89
CA ASP A 53 -15.04 -43.27 6.18
C ASP A 53 -15.51 -41.96 6.85
N TYR A 54 -16.81 -41.82 7.10
CA TYR A 54 -17.43 -40.63 7.64
C TYR A 54 -18.38 -40.99 8.79
N VAL A 55 -18.45 -40.11 9.79
CA VAL A 55 -19.25 -40.31 11.00
C VAL A 55 -20.01 -39.03 11.30
N ILE A 56 -21.27 -39.16 11.69
CA ILE A 56 -22.09 -38.04 12.17
C ILE A 56 -22.00 -38.01 13.70
N ARG A 57 -21.54 -36.90 14.28
CA ARG A 57 -21.52 -36.69 15.74
C ARG A 57 -22.12 -35.34 16.09
N GLY A 58 -23.10 -35.33 16.99
CA GLY A 58 -23.73 -34.10 17.46
C GLY A 58 -24.39 -33.26 16.35
N GLY A 59 -24.78 -33.87 15.23
CA GLY A 59 -25.36 -33.19 14.06
C GLY A 59 -24.33 -32.57 13.10
N LEU A 60 -23.04 -32.90 13.25
CA LEU A 60 -21.96 -32.50 12.34
C LEU A 60 -21.35 -33.73 11.68
N LEU A 61 -20.94 -33.59 10.42
CA LEU A 61 -20.23 -34.61 9.67
C LEU A 61 -18.73 -34.50 9.90
N PHE A 62 -18.12 -35.64 10.24
CA PHE A 62 -16.69 -35.84 10.39
C PHE A 62 -16.21 -36.87 9.38
N ARG A 63 -14.94 -36.78 9.00
CA ARG A 63 -14.24 -37.82 8.25
C ARG A 63 -13.18 -38.46 9.15
N GLU A 64 -13.12 -39.78 9.14
CA GLU A 64 -12.05 -40.50 9.81
C GLU A 64 -10.79 -40.51 8.93
N ASN A 65 -9.66 -40.11 9.51
CA ASN A 65 -8.37 -40.12 8.85
C ASN A 65 -7.29 -40.52 9.85
N ASN A 66 -6.65 -41.68 9.65
CA ASN A 66 -5.61 -42.22 10.54
C ASN A 66 -6.00 -42.28 12.04
N GLY A 67 -7.28 -42.55 12.34
CA GLY A 67 -7.79 -42.64 13.71
C GLY A 67 -8.21 -41.31 14.34
N GLU A 68 -8.06 -40.18 13.62
CA GLU A 68 -8.55 -38.87 14.02
C GLU A 68 -9.85 -38.51 13.29
N LEU A 69 -10.74 -37.80 13.97
CA LEU A 69 -12.01 -37.33 13.42
C LEU A 69 -11.90 -35.86 13.05
N LEU A 70 -11.84 -35.60 11.75
CA LEU A 70 -11.71 -34.25 11.20
C LEU A 70 -13.07 -33.71 10.78
N ILE A 71 -13.40 -32.47 11.15
CA ILE A 71 -14.68 -31.85 10.76
C ILE A 71 -14.69 -31.64 9.25
N VAL A 72 -15.71 -32.14 8.56
CA VAL A 72 -15.86 -31.88 7.11
C VAL A 72 -16.26 -30.42 6.91
N MET A 73 -15.37 -29.60 6.33
CA MET A 73 -15.61 -28.18 6.18
C MET A 73 -16.52 -27.88 4.97
N PRO A 74 -17.67 -27.19 5.15
CA PRO A 74 -18.52 -26.75 4.04
C PRO A 74 -17.80 -25.84 3.06
N GLU A 75 -18.13 -25.92 1.77
CA GLU A 75 -17.51 -25.14 0.70
C GLU A 75 -17.53 -23.62 0.98
N SER A 76 -18.65 -23.13 1.52
CA SER A 76 -18.84 -21.72 1.89
C SER A 76 -17.88 -21.22 2.99
N MET A 77 -17.30 -22.13 3.77
CA MET A 77 -16.44 -21.81 4.92
C MET A 77 -14.97 -22.16 4.68
N GLN A 78 -14.65 -22.97 3.67
CA GLN A 78 -13.29 -23.43 3.38
C GLN A 78 -12.30 -22.28 3.18
N SER A 79 -12.67 -21.26 2.39
CA SER A 79 -11.81 -20.11 2.13
C SER A 79 -11.43 -19.34 3.39
N GLN A 80 -12.38 -19.15 4.31
CA GLN A 80 -12.16 -18.42 5.55
C GLN A 80 -11.18 -19.18 6.46
N VAL A 81 -11.38 -20.49 6.62
CA VAL A 81 -10.56 -21.30 7.52
C VAL A 81 -9.15 -21.48 6.96
N ILE A 82 -9.01 -21.70 5.64
CA ILE A 82 -7.70 -21.74 4.97
C ILE A 82 -6.94 -20.43 5.18
N ARG A 83 -7.63 -19.30 5.02
CA ARG A 83 -7.05 -17.97 5.18
C ARG A 83 -6.59 -17.73 6.61
N GLN A 84 -7.42 -18.04 7.60
CA GLN A 84 -7.06 -17.90 9.01
C GLN A 84 -5.83 -18.74 9.38
N ALA A 85 -5.76 -19.99 8.91
CA ALA A 85 -4.62 -20.86 9.16
C ALA A 85 -3.33 -20.30 8.52
N HIS A 86 -3.42 -19.76 7.30
CA HIS A 86 -2.29 -19.12 6.65
C HIS A 86 -1.84 -17.84 7.36
N GLU A 87 -2.76 -16.94 7.68
CA GLU A 87 -2.48 -15.61 8.27
C GLU A 87 -1.93 -15.68 9.69
N THR A 88 -2.09 -16.82 10.38
CA THR A 88 -1.50 -17.04 11.72
C THR A 88 0.04 -17.00 11.70
N GLY A 89 0.68 -17.19 10.55
CA GLY A 89 2.14 -17.00 10.42
C GLY A 89 2.69 -16.94 9.00
N HIS A 90 1.86 -16.54 8.03
CA HIS A 90 2.18 -16.50 6.59
C HIS A 90 2.84 -17.79 6.08
N PHE A 91 2.20 -18.91 6.40
CA PHE A 91 2.79 -20.22 6.17
C PHE A 91 2.75 -20.64 4.69
N SER A 92 3.73 -21.43 4.26
CA SER A 92 3.70 -22.07 2.94
C SER A 92 2.45 -22.94 2.76
N VAL A 93 2.11 -23.29 1.52
CA VAL A 93 1.00 -24.22 1.19
C VAL A 93 1.06 -25.46 2.08
N ALA A 94 2.23 -26.11 2.15
CA ALA A 94 2.42 -27.34 2.92
C ALA A 94 2.19 -27.15 4.43
N LYS A 95 2.65 -26.04 5.01
CA LYS A 95 2.48 -25.77 6.43
C LYS A 95 1.05 -25.31 6.77
N THR A 96 0.41 -24.57 5.86
CA THR A 96 -1.02 -24.22 5.97
C THR A 96 -1.89 -25.47 5.91
N GLU A 97 -1.59 -26.39 4.98
CA GLU A 97 -2.27 -27.68 4.87
C GLU A 97 -2.11 -28.53 6.14
N ALA A 98 -0.91 -28.58 6.71
CA ALA A 98 -0.65 -29.31 7.95
C ALA A 98 -1.44 -28.77 9.15
N ILE A 99 -1.57 -27.44 9.28
CA ILE A 99 -2.34 -26.79 10.35
C ILE A 99 -3.84 -27.01 10.17
N LEU A 100 -4.34 -26.99 8.94
CA LEU A 100 -5.75 -27.27 8.68
C LEU A 100 -6.09 -28.74 8.92
N GLY A 101 -5.18 -29.64 8.54
CA GLY A 101 -5.37 -31.07 8.59
C GLY A 101 -5.43 -31.66 10.01
N SER A 102 -5.11 -30.89 11.05
CA SER A 102 -5.30 -31.33 12.44
C SER A 102 -6.74 -31.23 12.92
N ASP A 103 -7.53 -30.30 12.37
CA ASP A 103 -8.87 -29.99 12.87
C ASP A 103 -9.97 -30.20 11.80
N TYR A 104 -9.61 -30.10 10.51
CA TYR A 104 -10.57 -30.00 9.41
C TYR A 104 -10.23 -30.91 8.23
N TRP A 105 -11.28 -31.45 7.62
CA TRP A 105 -11.22 -32.13 6.34
C TRP A 105 -11.73 -31.23 5.21
N ILE A 106 -10.86 -30.96 4.22
CA ILE A 106 -11.19 -30.19 3.02
C ILE A 106 -10.84 -31.03 1.78
N SER A 107 -11.83 -31.26 0.92
CA SER A 107 -11.60 -31.96 -0.34
C SER A 107 -10.68 -31.14 -1.27
N ASN A 108 -9.62 -31.78 -1.78
CA ASN A 108 -8.61 -31.15 -2.63
C ASN A 108 -7.96 -29.90 -1.97
N ALA A 109 -7.65 -30.01 -0.67
CA ALA A 109 -7.16 -28.92 0.18
C ALA A 109 -5.95 -28.22 -0.46
N LYS A 110 -4.91 -28.96 -0.84
CA LYS A 110 -3.71 -28.40 -1.48
C LYS A 110 -4.00 -27.47 -2.66
N ALA A 111 -4.78 -27.91 -3.64
CA ALA A 111 -5.09 -27.10 -4.82
C ALA A 111 -5.92 -25.85 -4.47
N LYS A 112 -6.82 -25.96 -3.47
CA LYS A 112 -7.59 -24.82 -2.96
C LYS A 112 -6.71 -23.83 -2.19
N ILE A 113 -5.77 -24.32 -1.38
CA ILE A 113 -4.78 -23.50 -0.67
C ILE A 113 -3.87 -22.81 -1.68
N GLU A 114 -3.33 -23.53 -2.68
CA GLU A 114 -2.52 -22.95 -3.75
C GLU A 114 -3.27 -21.85 -4.50
N LYS A 115 -4.52 -22.11 -4.91
CA LYS A 115 -5.35 -21.10 -5.59
C LYS A 115 -5.66 -19.90 -4.71
N LEU A 116 -5.96 -20.13 -3.44
CA LEU A 116 -6.35 -19.09 -2.49
C LEU A 116 -5.14 -18.23 -2.09
N LEU A 117 -3.98 -18.85 -1.82
CA LEU A 117 -2.73 -18.14 -1.60
C LEU A 117 -2.31 -17.38 -2.85
N LEU A 118 -2.40 -17.98 -4.05
CA LEU A 118 -2.17 -17.27 -5.31
C LEU A 118 -3.07 -16.04 -5.46
N CYS A 119 -4.36 -16.11 -5.08
CA CYS A 119 -5.26 -14.96 -5.14
C CYS A 119 -5.03 -13.94 -4.01
N LEU A 120 -4.76 -14.39 -2.78
CA LEU A 120 -4.49 -13.54 -1.63
C LEU A 120 -3.21 -12.74 -1.85
N ASP A 121 -2.17 -13.43 -2.34
CA ASP A 121 -0.87 -12.89 -2.66
C ASP A 121 -0.92 -12.06 -3.96
N ALA A 122 -1.65 -12.48 -5.01
CA ALA A 122 -1.64 -11.74 -6.28
C ALA A 122 -2.66 -10.58 -6.41
N PHE A 123 -3.76 -10.50 -5.64
CA PHE A 123 -4.89 -9.61 -6.03
C PHE A 123 -5.36 -8.51 -5.05
N SER A 124 -5.14 -8.60 -3.75
CA SER A 124 -5.85 -7.75 -2.74
C SER A 124 -5.31 -6.34 -2.33
N LYS A 125 -4.16 -5.79 -2.77
CA LYS A 125 -3.74 -4.41 -2.41
C LYS A 125 -3.07 -3.57 -3.51
N PHE A 126 -2.73 -4.10 -4.69
CA PHE A 126 -1.89 -3.34 -5.65
C PHE A 126 -2.35 -3.38 -7.11
N VAL A 127 -3.59 -3.78 -7.37
CA VAL A 127 -4.11 -3.86 -8.74
C VAL A 127 -5.38 -3.03 -8.87
N TRP A 128 -5.38 -2.14 -9.87
CA TRP A 128 -6.58 -1.45 -10.32
C TRP A 128 -7.63 -2.46 -10.78
N LEU A 129 -8.78 -2.46 -10.13
CA LEU A 129 -9.94 -3.26 -10.54
C LEU A 129 -10.81 -2.43 -11.48
N TYR A 130 -10.79 -2.77 -12.77
CA TYR A 130 -11.68 -2.15 -13.75
C TYR A 130 -13.06 -2.80 -13.70
N ALA A 131 -14.03 -2.11 -13.10
CA ALA A 131 -15.41 -2.56 -13.12
C ALA A 131 -15.91 -2.67 -14.58
N THR A 132 -16.35 -3.87 -14.95
CA THR A 132 -17.05 -4.16 -16.20
C THR A 132 -18.46 -4.62 -15.85
N LYS A 133 -19.46 -4.15 -16.60
CA LYS A 133 -20.85 -4.60 -16.43
C LYS A 133 -21.02 -6.04 -16.90
N THR A 134 -20.15 -6.50 -17.80
CA THR A 134 -20.13 -7.86 -18.33
C THR A 134 -18.69 -8.38 -18.48
N THR A 135 -18.49 -9.69 -18.40
CA THR A 135 -17.18 -10.35 -18.64
C THR A 135 -16.86 -10.51 -20.14
N ASN A 136 -17.60 -9.82 -21.01
CA ASN A 136 -17.41 -9.83 -22.45
C ASN A 136 -15.99 -9.34 -22.82
N THR A 137 -15.29 -10.14 -23.63
CA THR A 137 -13.97 -9.83 -24.18
C THR A 137 -13.86 -8.42 -24.75
N LYS A 138 -14.90 -7.92 -25.44
CA LYS A 138 -14.95 -6.57 -26.02
C LYS A 138 -14.96 -5.46 -24.96
N GLU A 139 -15.67 -5.66 -23.85
CA GLU A 139 -15.76 -4.67 -22.77
C GLU A 139 -14.44 -4.61 -21.99
N ILE A 140 -13.89 -5.78 -21.65
CA ILE A 140 -12.59 -5.94 -21.01
C ILE A 140 -11.49 -5.32 -21.90
N LEU A 141 -11.45 -5.67 -23.19
CA LEU A 141 -10.48 -5.10 -24.14
C LEU A 141 -10.66 -3.59 -24.31
N ASN A 142 -11.87 -3.02 -24.22
CA ASN A 142 -12.07 -1.58 -24.30
C ASN A 142 -11.49 -0.86 -23.06
N LYS A 143 -11.66 -1.43 -21.86
CA LYS A 143 -11.06 -0.88 -20.63
C LYS A 143 -9.53 -0.97 -20.66
N LEU A 144 -8.99 -2.14 -21.04
CA LEU A 144 -7.55 -2.36 -21.18
C LEU A 144 -6.94 -1.52 -22.30
N ARG A 145 -7.63 -1.34 -23.44
CA ARG A 145 -7.16 -0.45 -24.53
C ARG A 145 -7.22 1.01 -24.14
N LYS A 146 -8.21 1.46 -23.36
CA LYS A 146 -8.22 2.83 -22.82
C LYS A 146 -7.05 3.04 -21.86
N GLN A 147 -6.79 2.09 -20.96
CA GLN A 147 -5.63 2.13 -20.08
C GLN A 147 -4.31 2.14 -20.89
N ALA A 148 -4.15 1.23 -21.86
CA ALA A 148 -2.97 1.15 -22.71
C ALA A 148 -2.84 2.34 -23.68
N PHE A 149 -3.94 2.96 -24.09
CA PHE A 149 -3.90 4.16 -24.92
C PHE A 149 -3.46 5.38 -24.12
N ILE A 150 -3.98 5.52 -22.89
CA ILE A 150 -3.74 6.68 -22.02
C ILE A 150 -2.39 6.55 -21.31
N PHE A 151 -2.11 5.42 -20.69
CA PHE A 151 -0.91 5.19 -19.87
C PHE A 151 0.12 4.29 -20.53
N GLY A 152 -0.26 3.52 -21.55
CA GLY A 152 0.60 2.56 -22.25
C GLY A 152 0.62 1.15 -21.67
N ASN A 153 1.43 0.26 -22.26
CA ASN A 153 1.55 -1.13 -21.82
C ASN A 153 2.64 -1.25 -20.75
N PRO A 154 2.33 -1.64 -19.50
CA PRO A 154 3.37 -1.90 -18.51
C PRO A 154 4.23 -3.08 -18.97
N ARG A 155 5.54 -2.86 -19.19
CA ARG A 155 6.50 -3.96 -19.15
C ARG A 155 6.70 -4.32 -17.68
N ILE A 156 6.41 -5.56 -17.33
CA ILE A 156 6.60 -6.11 -15.98
C ILE A 156 8.05 -5.87 -15.55
N ILE A 157 8.25 -5.22 -14.39
CA ILE A 157 9.53 -5.13 -13.68
C ILE A 157 9.37 -5.99 -12.41
N SER A 158 10.28 -6.94 -12.21
CA SER A 158 10.34 -7.88 -11.08
C SER A 158 11.69 -7.75 -10.38
N ASP A 159 11.72 -7.83 -9.05
CA ASP A 159 12.88 -7.52 -8.19
C ASP A 159 13.62 -8.74 -7.61
N ARG A 160 13.45 -9.97 -8.11
CA ARG A 160 14.20 -11.10 -7.56
C ARG A 160 15.68 -11.07 -7.93
N GLU A 161 16.47 -10.58 -6.97
CA GLU A 161 17.92 -10.65 -6.87
C GLU A 161 18.49 -12.06 -7.12
N ARG A 162 19.55 -12.11 -7.94
CA ARG A 162 20.81 -12.77 -7.58
C ARG A 162 21.93 -12.31 -8.52
N MET A 163 22.69 -11.31 -8.12
CA MET A 163 24.14 -11.33 -8.22
C MET A 163 24.71 -10.47 -7.11
N ASP A 164 25.43 -11.13 -6.23
CA ASP A 164 25.99 -10.58 -5.01
C ASP A 164 26.96 -9.43 -5.33
N LYS A 165 26.85 -8.34 -4.56
CA LYS A 165 27.59 -7.07 -4.62
C LYS A 165 27.08 -6.04 -5.64
N LEU A 166 25.98 -5.37 -5.34
CA LEU A 166 25.79 -3.93 -5.57
C LEU A 166 24.39 -3.50 -5.07
N ASN A 167 24.33 -2.89 -3.89
CA ASN A 167 23.24 -1.98 -3.55
C ASN A 167 23.33 -0.78 -4.51
N VAL A 168 22.22 -0.39 -5.17
CA VAL A 168 21.77 1.00 -5.45
C VAL A 168 20.70 1.01 -6.56
N SER A 169 19.67 1.84 -6.35
CA SER A 169 18.53 2.15 -7.23
C SER A 169 18.90 2.46 -8.70
N ILE A 170 18.28 1.72 -9.63
CA ILE A 170 18.67 1.55 -11.04
C ILE A 170 18.34 2.74 -11.97
N THR A 171 17.62 3.77 -11.53
CA THR A 171 17.23 4.87 -12.44
C THR A 171 18.26 5.99 -12.50
N LEU A 172 19.07 6.19 -11.45
CA LEU A 172 20.06 7.28 -11.38
C LEU A 172 21.45 6.85 -11.91
N ILE A 173 21.78 5.56 -11.83
CA ILE A 173 23.12 5.03 -12.17
C ILE A 173 23.37 5.04 -13.68
N LEU A 174 22.40 4.76 -14.55
CA LEU A 174 22.66 4.85 -16.00
C LEU A 174 22.95 6.30 -16.47
N LEU A 175 22.53 7.30 -15.69
CA LEU A 175 22.91 8.70 -15.89
C LEU A 175 24.28 9.00 -15.28
N LEU A 176 24.56 8.55 -14.05
CA LEU A 176 25.80 8.87 -13.33
C LEU A 176 27.01 8.07 -13.82
N THR A 177 26.84 6.81 -14.24
CA THR A 177 27.92 5.99 -14.82
C THR A 177 28.37 6.49 -16.19
N LYS A 178 27.54 7.30 -16.88
CA LYS A 178 27.94 8.01 -18.12
C LYS A 178 28.46 9.43 -17.88
N LEU A 179 28.22 10.00 -16.70
CA LEU A 179 28.81 11.27 -16.25
C LEU A 179 30.18 11.07 -15.57
N ALA A 180 30.53 9.83 -15.21
CA ALA A 180 31.84 9.43 -14.69
C ALA A 180 32.85 9.04 -15.79
N ASP A 181 32.53 9.31 -17.07
CA ASP A 181 33.46 9.12 -18.19
C ASP A 181 34.58 10.18 -18.11
N PRO A 182 35.87 9.84 -18.32
CA PRO A 182 37.03 10.73 -18.18
C PRO A 182 37.03 12.04 -19.00
N LYS A 183 35.96 12.37 -19.72
CA LYS A 183 35.74 13.64 -20.41
C LYS A 183 34.55 14.41 -19.82
N CYS A 184 34.72 14.91 -18.59
CA CYS A 184 33.71 15.68 -17.84
C CYS A 184 33.19 16.92 -18.61
N ASP A 185 34.00 17.48 -19.51
CA ASP A 185 33.72 18.74 -20.21
C ASP A 185 32.79 18.59 -21.44
N GLU A 186 32.32 17.38 -21.76
CA GLU A 186 31.44 17.13 -22.92
C GLU A 186 30.02 16.67 -22.54
N TRP A 187 29.63 16.78 -21.26
CA TRP A 187 28.35 16.27 -20.75
C TRP A 187 27.11 16.82 -21.50
N TYR A 188 27.21 18.05 -22.04
CA TYR A 188 26.15 18.70 -22.82
C TYR A 188 25.91 18.06 -24.19
N CYS A 189 26.86 17.29 -24.74
CA CYS A 189 26.67 16.52 -25.98
C CYS A 189 25.71 15.34 -25.78
N TYR A 190 25.60 14.84 -24.54
CA TYR A 190 24.71 13.73 -24.19
C TYR A 190 23.31 14.19 -23.81
N LEU A 191 23.09 15.48 -23.55
CA LEU A 191 21.77 16.08 -23.28
C LEU A 191 20.76 15.75 -24.40
N LYS A 192 21.20 15.74 -25.66
CA LYS A 192 20.37 15.34 -26.81
C LYS A 192 20.02 13.85 -26.79
N ARG A 193 20.95 12.97 -26.38
CA ARG A 193 20.74 11.52 -26.26
C ARG A 193 19.88 11.16 -25.05
N THR A 194 20.07 11.83 -23.93
CA THR A 194 19.24 11.73 -22.72
C THR A 194 17.84 12.25 -23.01
N GLN A 195 17.71 13.40 -23.70
CA GLN A 195 16.42 13.90 -24.17
C GLN A 195 15.77 12.92 -25.17
N LEU A 196 16.53 12.33 -26.10
CA LEU A 196 16.03 11.31 -27.03
C LEU A 196 15.54 10.05 -26.28
N TYR A 197 16.31 9.57 -25.29
CA TYR A 197 15.95 8.42 -24.48
C TYR A 197 14.72 8.71 -23.60
N LEU A 198 14.70 9.88 -22.94
CA LEU A 198 13.55 10.40 -22.19
C LEU A 198 12.30 10.57 -23.07
N ASN A 199 12.48 10.93 -24.35
CA ASN A 199 11.40 11.07 -25.33
C ASN A 199 10.91 9.71 -25.86
N THR A 200 11.74 8.65 -25.80
CA THR A 200 11.38 7.29 -26.28
C THR A 200 10.78 6.39 -25.20
N THR A 201 10.90 6.73 -23.92
CA THR A 201 10.33 5.92 -22.82
C THR A 201 8.89 6.34 -22.56
N ALA A 202 7.94 5.51 -22.97
CA ALA A 202 6.51 5.83 -22.97
C ALA A 202 5.85 5.90 -21.57
N HIS A 203 6.50 5.39 -20.52
CA HIS A 203 5.96 5.27 -19.16
C HIS A 203 6.94 5.86 -18.15
N ARG A 204 6.47 6.79 -17.32
CA ARG A 204 7.26 7.37 -16.22
C ARG A 204 6.49 7.21 -14.92
N SER A 205 7.02 6.39 -14.01
CA SER A 205 6.69 6.44 -12.59
C SER A 205 7.70 7.36 -11.93
N ILE A 206 7.24 8.40 -11.23
CA ILE A 206 8.10 9.31 -10.49
C ILE A 206 7.56 9.40 -9.06
N ASP A 207 8.46 9.36 -8.08
CA ASP A 207 8.18 9.59 -6.66
C ASP A 207 7.77 11.06 -6.47
N GLN A 208 6.47 11.31 -6.58
CA GLN A 208 5.85 12.63 -6.55
C GLN A 208 4.43 12.55 -5.97
N GLU A 209 4.12 13.45 -5.04
CA GLU A 209 2.73 13.74 -4.71
C GLU A 209 2.05 14.56 -5.81
N ILE A 210 0.71 14.52 -5.84
CA ILE A 210 -0.14 15.35 -6.70
C ILE A 210 -1.21 16.01 -5.83
N LEU A 211 -1.32 17.33 -5.92
CA LEU A 211 -2.38 18.10 -5.27
C LEU A 211 -3.05 19.08 -6.22
N GLY A 212 -4.33 19.34 -5.98
CA GLY A 212 -5.08 20.44 -6.56
C GLY A 212 -5.13 21.62 -5.60
N ILE A 213 -4.82 22.82 -6.08
CA ILE A 213 -4.94 24.08 -5.34
C ILE A 213 -5.99 24.96 -6.00
N THR A 214 -7.01 25.36 -5.24
CA THR A 214 -8.02 26.33 -5.66
C THR A 214 -7.77 27.65 -4.94
N ASN A 215 -7.65 28.74 -5.68
CA ASN A 215 -7.43 30.07 -5.12
C ASN A 215 -8.75 30.76 -4.73
N PRO A 216 -8.71 31.92 -4.04
CA PRO A 216 -9.92 32.65 -3.62
C PRO A 216 -10.84 33.12 -4.77
N LYS A 217 -10.36 33.09 -6.02
CA LYS A 217 -11.14 33.42 -7.22
C LYS A 217 -11.77 32.16 -7.85
N GLY A 218 -11.70 31.01 -7.19
CA GLY A 218 -12.24 29.74 -7.69
C GLY A 218 -11.40 29.08 -8.80
N LYS A 219 -10.20 29.59 -9.10
CA LYS A 219 -9.34 29.00 -10.12
C LYS A 219 -8.50 27.87 -9.53
N LYS A 220 -8.71 26.66 -10.06
CA LYS A 220 -7.98 25.45 -9.69
C LYS A 220 -6.77 25.21 -10.60
N ARG A 221 -5.67 24.73 -10.02
CA ARG A 221 -4.41 24.33 -10.67
C ARG A 221 -3.91 23.05 -10.01
N TYR A 222 -3.19 22.19 -10.74
CA TYR A 222 -2.57 21.00 -10.13
C TYR A 222 -1.05 21.11 -10.11
N ILE A 223 -0.47 20.64 -9.01
CA ILE A 223 0.96 20.69 -8.73
C ILE A 223 1.42 19.27 -8.42
N ALA A 224 2.52 18.85 -9.05
CA ALA A 224 3.26 17.67 -8.63
C ALA A 224 4.50 18.11 -7.83
N ALA A 225 4.92 17.35 -6.83
CA ALA A 225 6.09 17.70 -6.02
C ALA A 225 6.91 16.45 -5.71
N ALA A 226 8.23 16.52 -5.91
CA ALA A 226 9.17 15.44 -5.58
C ALA A 226 10.01 15.86 -4.37
N PHE A 227 9.76 15.23 -3.22
CA PHE A 227 10.61 15.32 -2.04
C PHE A 227 11.09 13.92 -1.63
N PRO A 228 12.34 13.77 -1.15
CA PRO A 228 12.79 12.49 -0.63
C PRO A 228 11.89 11.96 0.50
N SER A 229 11.95 10.64 0.75
CA SER A 229 11.15 10.01 1.81
C SER A 229 11.32 10.71 3.15
N ALA A 230 10.20 10.88 3.88
CA ALA A 230 10.08 11.63 5.13
C ALA A 230 10.47 13.12 5.04
N CYS A 231 10.36 13.75 3.86
CA CYS A 231 10.56 15.20 3.67
C CYS A 231 9.26 16.00 3.48
N GLY A 232 8.10 15.43 3.81
CA GLY A 232 6.85 16.19 3.94
C GLY A 232 5.84 16.06 2.79
N LYS A 233 6.01 15.10 1.89
CA LYS A 233 5.09 14.85 0.77
C LYS A 233 3.62 14.72 1.20
N THR A 234 3.33 13.78 2.11
CA THR A 234 1.98 13.57 2.68
C THR A 234 1.43 14.81 3.38
N ASN A 235 2.26 15.59 4.07
CA ASN A 235 1.84 16.84 4.71
C ASN A 235 1.46 17.91 3.68
N LEU A 236 2.20 18.03 2.57
CA LEU A 236 1.90 18.98 1.51
C LEU A 236 0.65 18.55 0.71
N ALA A 237 0.57 17.28 0.32
CA ALA A 237 -0.53 16.71 -0.42
C ALA A 237 -1.89 16.84 0.30
N MET A 238 -1.87 16.74 1.63
CA MET A 238 -3.06 16.83 2.48
C MET A 238 -3.11 18.12 3.33
N MET A 239 -2.42 19.17 2.91
CA MET A 239 -2.31 20.40 3.69
C MET A 239 -3.66 21.05 3.97
N GLN A 240 -3.87 21.51 5.20
CA GLN A 240 -4.92 22.48 5.50
C GLN A 240 -4.34 23.91 5.33
N PRO A 241 -4.80 24.68 4.33
CA PRO A 241 -4.26 26.02 4.09
C PRO A 241 -4.53 26.95 5.26
N THR A 242 -3.50 27.70 5.69
CA THR A 242 -3.67 28.79 6.66
C THR A 242 -4.13 30.08 6.00
N LEU A 243 -4.00 30.20 4.68
CA LEU A 243 -4.43 31.36 3.91
C LEU A 243 -5.94 31.31 3.61
N PRO A 244 -6.72 32.34 3.99
CA PRO A 244 -8.15 32.38 3.72
C PRO A 244 -8.49 32.27 2.23
N GLY A 245 -9.54 31.52 1.92
CA GLY A 245 -10.06 31.34 0.57
C GLY A 245 -9.24 30.40 -0.33
N TYR A 246 -8.10 29.87 0.15
CA TYR A 246 -7.40 28.79 -0.53
C TYR A 246 -7.94 27.44 -0.09
N LYS A 247 -8.06 26.52 -1.05
CA LYS A 247 -8.44 25.11 -0.81
C LYS A 247 -7.38 24.20 -1.42
N ILE A 248 -6.99 23.17 -0.69
CA ILE A 248 -6.13 22.09 -1.17
C ILE A 248 -6.96 20.82 -1.24
N GLU A 249 -6.75 20.04 -2.29
CA GLU A 249 -7.36 18.75 -2.52
C GLU A 249 -6.26 17.74 -2.93
N CYS A 250 -6.28 16.54 -2.37
CA CYS A 250 -5.26 15.52 -2.56
C CYS A 250 -5.63 14.60 -3.74
N VAL A 251 -4.72 14.39 -4.69
CA VAL A 251 -4.86 13.37 -5.74
C VAL A 251 -4.05 12.11 -5.38
N GLY A 252 -2.82 12.28 -4.89
CA GLY A 252 -1.95 11.22 -4.39
C GLY A 252 -0.79 11.81 -3.59
N ASP A 253 -0.14 11.02 -2.73
CA ASP A 253 0.90 11.52 -1.82
C ASP A 253 2.30 10.94 -2.04
N ASP A 254 2.45 9.91 -2.89
CA ASP A 254 3.75 9.26 -3.10
C ASP A 254 4.08 9.03 -4.58
N ILE A 255 3.15 8.51 -5.39
CA ILE A 255 3.45 8.18 -6.79
C ILE A 255 2.62 9.00 -7.79
N ALA A 256 3.30 9.52 -8.81
CA ALA A 256 2.67 10.12 -10.00
C ALA A 256 3.05 9.38 -11.28
N TRP A 257 2.05 9.03 -12.09
CA TRP A 257 2.26 8.64 -13.49
C TRP A 257 1.87 9.79 -14.40
N MET A 258 2.84 10.26 -15.21
CA MET A 258 2.64 11.45 -16.02
C MET A 258 2.88 11.24 -17.51
N ARG A 259 2.03 11.85 -18.34
CA ARG A 259 2.16 11.83 -19.80
C ARG A 259 1.55 13.07 -20.44
N PHE A 260 2.18 13.58 -21.51
CA PHE A 260 1.56 14.60 -22.34
C PHE A 260 0.39 14.04 -23.14
N ASP A 261 -0.77 14.70 -23.07
CA ASP A 261 -1.92 14.38 -23.90
C ASP A 261 -1.76 14.89 -25.35
N ASN A 262 -2.75 14.61 -26.21
CA ASN A 262 -2.74 15.04 -27.61
C ASN A 262 -2.83 16.57 -27.81
N LYS A 263 -3.10 17.34 -26.75
CA LYS A 263 -3.09 18.80 -26.74
C LYS A 263 -1.79 19.37 -26.15
N GLY A 264 -0.83 18.51 -25.80
CA GLY A 264 0.44 18.91 -25.21
C GLY A 264 0.34 19.29 -23.73
N ILE A 265 -0.74 18.93 -23.04
CA ILE A 265 -0.89 19.16 -21.60
C ILE A 265 -0.31 17.97 -20.84
N LEU A 266 0.55 18.21 -19.85
CA LEU A 266 1.06 17.16 -18.98
C LEU A 266 -0.06 16.68 -18.05
N ARG A 267 -0.51 15.44 -18.21
CA ARG A 267 -1.52 14.79 -17.36
C ARG A 267 -0.86 13.91 -16.33
N ALA A 268 -1.40 13.88 -15.12
CA ALA A 268 -0.96 12.99 -14.05
C ALA A 268 -2.12 12.18 -13.47
N ILE A 269 -1.84 10.93 -13.11
CA ILE A 269 -2.69 10.14 -12.21
C ILE A 269 -1.91 9.71 -10.98
N ASN A 270 -2.63 9.49 -9.89
CA ASN A 270 -2.17 8.65 -8.80
C ASN A 270 -2.48 7.18 -9.16
N PRO A 271 -1.46 6.31 -9.30
CA PRO A 271 -1.70 4.88 -9.56
C PRO A 271 -2.11 4.11 -8.28
N GLU A 272 -2.07 4.73 -7.12
CA GLU A 272 -2.37 4.11 -5.82
C GLU A 272 -3.83 4.29 -5.40
N ASN A 273 -4.29 3.47 -4.45
CA ASN A 273 -5.67 3.48 -3.94
C ASN A 273 -5.73 3.82 -2.42
N GLY A 274 -4.61 4.24 -1.87
CA GLY A 274 -4.44 4.45 -0.44
C GLY A 274 -3.20 5.28 -0.14
N PHE A 275 -3.02 5.60 1.13
CA PHE A 275 -1.85 6.31 1.63
C PHE A 275 -1.08 5.37 2.56
N PHE A 276 0.23 5.27 2.33
CA PHE A 276 1.15 4.54 3.20
C PHE A 276 2.06 5.51 3.96
N GLY A 277 1.44 6.37 4.75
CA GLY A 277 2.11 7.51 5.39
C GLY A 277 2.93 7.12 6.63
N VAL A 278 3.97 7.91 6.90
CA VAL A 278 4.75 7.85 8.14
C VAL A 278 3.89 8.34 9.30
N ALA A 279 3.74 7.54 10.34
CA ALA A 279 2.94 7.90 11.50
C ALA A 279 3.64 8.95 12.40
N PRO A 280 4.89 8.76 12.86
CA PRO A 280 5.55 9.71 13.76
C PRO A 280 5.59 11.14 13.21
N GLY A 281 5.23 12.10 14.05
CA GLY A 281 5.08 13.52 13.69
C GLY A 281 3.70 13.90 13.12
N THR A 282 2.83 12.95 12.80
CA THR A 282 1.45 13.21 12.37
C THR A 282 0.57 13.54 13.59
N SER A 283 -0.11 14.68 13.59
CA SER A 283 -1.04 15.09 14.65
C SER A 283 -2.10 16.03 14.11
N SER A 284 -3.10 16.41 14.92
CA SER A 284 -4.12 17.38 14.52
C SER A 284 -3.51 18.76 14.21
N ALA A 285 -2.33 19.05 14.76
CA ALA A 285 -1.60 20.29 14.48
C ALA A 285 -0.79 20.23 13.18
N THR A 286 -0.22 19.08 12.81
CA THR A 286 0.69 18.96 11.65
C THR A 286 -0.01 18.47 10.39
N ASN A 287 -1.01 17.59 10.52
CA ASN A 287 -1.80 17.07 9.42
C ASN A 287 -3.20 16.61 9.90
N PRO A 288 -4.11 17.54 10.17
CA PRO A 288 -5.47 17.21 10.63
C PRO A 288 -6.26 16.38 9.61
N ASN A 289 -5.99 16.54 8.32
CA ASN A 289 -6.63 15.73 7.28
C ASN A 289 -6.20 14.26 7.37
N ALA A 290 -4.91 13.98 7.59
CA ALA A 290 -4.45 12.61 7.84
C ALA A 290 -5.09 12.04 9.10
N MET A 291 -5.15 12.79 10.21
CA MET A 291 -5.82 12.35 11.44
C MET A 291 -7.29 11.96 11.18
N ASN A 292 -8.03 12.79 10.45
CA ASN A 292 -9.42 12.48 10.07
C ASN A 292 -9.56 11.29 9.11
N THR A 293 -8.48 10.91 8.42
CA THR A 293 -8.46 9.80 7.45
C THR A 293 -8.21 8.45 8.13
N ILE A 294 -7.30 8.42 9.11
CA ILE A 294 -6.69 7.18 9.62
C ILE A 294 -7.47 6.48 10.73
N PHE A 295 -8.43 7.14 11.40
CA PHE A 295 -9.19 6.51 12.51
C PHE A 295 -10.41 5.71 12.06
N LYS A 296 -10.42 5.22 10.81
CA LYS A 296 -11.33 4.17 10.33
C LYS A 296 -10.66 3.33 9.24
N ASN A 297 -10.98 2.04 9.14
CA ASN A 297 -10.51 1.12 8.08
C ASN A 297 -9.00 1.23 7.76
N THR A 298 -8.16 1.41 8.78
CA THR A 298 -6.73 1.69 8.63
C THR A 298 -5.93 0.61 9.34
N ILE A 299 -4.85 0.18 8.70
CA ILE A 299 -3.88 -0.74 9.30
C ILE A 299 -2.69 0.08 9.77
N PHE A 300 -2.34 -0.03 11.05
CA PHE A 300 -1.14 0.57 11.61
C PHE A 300 -0.04 -0.49 11.76
N THR A 301 1.21 -0.13 11.52
CA THR A 301 2.36 -1.05 11.62
C THR A 301 3.47 -0.40 12.43
N ASN A 302 3.91 -1.09 13.49
CA ASN A 302 4.96 -0.66 14.42
C ASN A 302 4.70 0.67 15.15
N VAL A 303 3.43 1.04 15.35
CA VAL A 303 3.03 2.12 16.27
C VAL A 303 2.85 1.57 17.69
N ALA A 304 2.79 2.45 18.69
CA ALA A 304 2.39 2.05 20.03
C ALA A 304 0.87 1.88 20.13
N SER A 305 0.42 1.10 21.11
CA SER A 305 -1.00 0.90 21.43
C SER A 305 -1.35 1.51 22.78
N THR A 306 -2.58 1.97 22.95
CA THR A 306 -3.06 2.59 24.19
C THR A 306 -4.04 1.68 24.93
N SER A 307 -4.14 1.82 26.25
CA SER A 307 -4.99 0.95 27.09
C SER A 307 -6.49 1.04 26.82
N ASP A 308 -6.94 2.09 26.15
CA ASP A 308 -8.31 2.32 25.69
C ASP A 308 -8.57 1.80 24.27
N GLY A 309 -7.60 1.10 23.66
CA GLY A 309 -7.73 0.47 22.34
C GLY A 309 -7.36 1.36 21.16
N GLY A 310 -6.73 2.50 21.41
CA GLY A 310 -6.19 3.40 20.39
C GLY A 310 -4.71 3.13 20.04
N VAL A 311 -4.11 4.12 19.37
CA VAL A 311 -2.72 4.10 18.91
C VAL A 311 -1.97 5.35 19.38
N TYR A 312 -0.65 5.24 19.46
CA TYR A 312 0.22 6.34 19.86
C TYR A 312 1.54 6.34 19.07
N TRP A 313 2.08 7.53 18.83
CA TRP A 313 3.43 7.76 18.32
C TRP A 313 3.92 9.14 18.75
N GLU A 314 5.22 9.38 18.60
CA GLU A 314 5.85 10.67 18.90
C GLU A 314 5.20 11.80 18.10
N GLY A 315 4.71 12.85 18.78
CA GLY A 315 3.94 13.94 18.18
C GLY A 315 2.45 13.95 18.54
N MET A 316 1.93 12.87 19.13
CA MET A 316 0.55 12.77 19.63
C MET A 316 0.40 13.14 21.11
N GLU A 317 1.40 13.77 21.73
CA GLU A 317 1.40 14.06 23.18
C GLU A 317 0.15 14.85 23.60
N LYS A 318 -0.38 15.72 22.73
CA LYS A 318 -1.58 16.52 22.98
C LYS A 318 -2.90 15.82 22.60
N GLU A 319 -2.84 14.70 21.89
CA GLU A 319 -4.01 13.96 21.38
C GLU A 319 -4.47 12.88 22.37
N VAL A 320 -3.55 12.36 23.18
CA VAL A 320 -3.82 11.29 24.16
C VAL A 320 -3.67 11.84 25.57
N ALA A 321 -4.60 11.52 26.47
CA ALA A 321 -4.52 11.95 27.87
C ALA A 321 -3.38 11.28 28.64
N ASP A 322 -2.81 11.97 29.64
CA ASP A 322 -1.63 11.49 30.38
C ASP A 322 -1.90 10.26 31.26
N ASN A 323 -3.16 10.00 31.61
CA ASN A 323 -3.57 8.86 32.42
C ASN A 323 -3.73 7.55 31.62
N ILE A 324 -3.64 7.61 30.29
CA ILE A 324 -3.74 6.44 29.41
C ILE A 324 -2.40 5.71 29.36
N LYS A 325 -2.41 4.40 29.61
CA LYS A 325 -1.20 3.57 29.54
C LYS A 325 -0.87 3.26 28.08
N ILE A 326 0.42 3.20 27.77
CA ILE A 326 0.94 3.00 26.42
C ILE A 326 1.83 1.76 26.42
N ILE A 327 1.66 0.90 25.41
CA ILE A 327 2.54 -0.24 25.13
C ILE A 327 3.29 0.11 23.84
N ASP A 328 4.62 0.08 23.88
CA ASP A 328 5.48 0.39 22.73
C ASP A 328 5.30 -0.63 21.59
N TRP A 329 5.84 -0.29 20.42
CA TRP A 329 5.78 -1.14 19.23
C TRP A 329 6.47 -2.51 19.36
N LYS A 330 7.22 -2.74 20.44
CA LYS A 330 7.88 -4.01 20.77
C LYS A 330 7.10 -4.82 21.81
N GLY A 331 5.99 -4.29 22.33
CA GLY A 331 5.14 -4.94 23.33
C GLY A 331 5.54 -4.69 24.78
N ASN A 332 6.36 -3.66 25.07
CA ASN A 332 6.75 -3.30 26.44
C ASN A 332 5.94 -2.12 26.95
N ASP A 333 5.73 -2.04 28.26
CA ASP A 333 5.17 -0.85 28.90
C ASP A 333 6.03 0.39 28.59
N TRP A 334 5.37 1.47 28.21
CA TRP A 334 6.01 2.74 27.86
C TRP A 334 5.38 3.90 28.62
N PHE A 335 6.22 4.87 28.98
CA PHE A 335 5.79 6.09 29.66
C PHE A 335 6.37 7.32 28.97
N ARG A 336 5.62 8.42 29.04
CA ARG A 336 6.01 9.71 28.46
C ARG A 336 7.33 10.18 29.06
N GLY A 337 8.24 10.64 28.20
CA GLY A 337 9.59 11.02 28.60
C GLY A 337 10.61 9.87 28.62
N SER A 338 10.21 8.65 28.25
CA SER A 338 11.16 7.57 27.98
C SER A 338 12.17 7.97 26.89
N LYS A 339 13.43 7.52 27.01
CA LYS A 339 14.48 7.76 26.02
C LYS A 339 14.31 6.94 24.74
N ILE A 340 13.50 5.89 24.80
CA ILE A 340 13.21 5.01 23.66
C ILE A 340 11.84 5.42 23.12
N PRO A 341 11.69 5.59 21.79
CA PRO A 341 10.41 5.98 21.22
C PRO A 341 9.37 4.86 21.40
N ALA A 342 8.13 5.25 21.66
CA ALA A 342 6.96 4.39 21.75
C ALA A 342 6.67 3.73 20.40
N ALA A 343 6.80 4.46 19.29
CA ALA A 343 6.64 3.94 17.95
C ALA A 343 7.99 3.77 17.23
N HIS A 344 8.06 2.88 16.24
CA HIS A 344 9.24 2.85 15.38
C HIS A 344 9.32 4.16 14.57
N PRO A 345 10.51 4.77 14.36
CA PRO A 345 10.62 6.03 13.59
C PRO A 345 10.10 5.98 12.15
N ASN A 346 10.09 4.78 11.55
CA ASN A 346 9.45 4.49 10.25
C ASN A 346 8.19 3.63 10.41
N SER A 347 7.42 3.82 11.49
CA SER A 347 6.09 3.22 11.63
C SER A 347 5.10 3.90 10.68
N ARG A 348 4.10 3.14 10.25
CA ARG A 348 3.25 3.50 9.11
C ARG A 348 1.78 3.34 9.44
N PHE A 349 0.96 4.18 8.83
CA PHE A 349 -0.47 3.92 8.64
C PHE A 349 -0.72 3.58 7.17
N CYS A 350 -1.61 2.62 6.93
CA CYS A 350 -2.07 2.22 5.61
C CYS A 350 -3.59 2.42 5.56
N THR A 351 -4.05 3.45 4.85
CA THR A 351 -5.44 3.90 4.86
C THR A 351 -6.00 4.12 3.45
N PRO A 352 -7.28 3.83 3.17
CA PRO A 352 -7.87 4.05 1.85
C PRO A 352 -7.97 5.54 1.48
N ALA A 353 -7.59 5.89 0.25
CA ALA A 353 -7.49 7.30 -0.17
C ALA A 353 -8.83 8.04 -0.12
N LYS A 354 -9.91 7.35 -0.52
CA LYS A 354 -11.30 7.84 -0.48
C LYS A 354 -11.78 8.32 0.89
N GLN A 355 -11.07 7.99 1.98
CA GLN A 355 -11.42 8.44 3.33
C GLN A 355 -10.90 9.83 3.64
N CYS A 356 -9.97 10.35 2.84
CA CYS A 356 -9.41 11.66 3.05
C CYS A 356 -10.49 12.72 2.85
N PRO A 357 -10.71 13.62 3.83
CA PRO A 357 -11.79 14.60 3.77
C PRO A 357 -11.59 15.63 2.64
N ILE A 358 -10.38 15.71 2.10
CA ILE A 358 -10.01 16.60 1.00
C ILE A 358 -9.53 15.81 -0.24
N ILE A 359 -9.94 14.55 -0.40
CA ILE A 359 -9.65 13.82 -1.64
C ILE A 359 -10.23 14.58 -2.84
N ASP A 360 -9.43 14.76 -3.88
CA ASP A 360 -9.81 15.47 -5.09
C ASP A 360 -10.90 14.69 -5.83
N PRO A 361 -11.98 15.31 -6.32
CA PRO A 361 -13.01 14.58 -7.06
C PRO A 361 -12.50 13.90 -8.34
N SER A 362 -11.37 14.35 -8.89
CA SER A 362 -10.71 13.76 -10.07
C SER A 362 -9.55 12.82 -9.71
N TRP A 363 -9.39 12.41 -8.45
CA TRP A 363 -8.25 11.58 -8.03
C TRP A 363 -8.16 10.22 -8.75
N GLU A 364 -9.31 9.65 -9.11
CA GLU A 364 -9.46 8.41 -9.90
C GLU A 364 -9.76 8.68 -11.39
N ASP A 365 -9.70 9.93 -11.86
CA ASP A 365 -10.03 10.24 -13.25
C ASP A 365 -9.02 9.56 -14.19
N PRO A 366 -9.47 8.64 -15.07
CA PRO A 366 -8.56 7.91 -15.96
C PRO A 366 -7.92 8.80 -17.01
N THR A 367 -8.37 10.05 -17.19
CA THR A 367 -7.73 11.03 -18.08
C THR A 367 -6.61 11.81 -17.40
N GLY A 368 -6.54 11.75 -16.06
CA GLY A 368 -5.58 12.45 -15.25
C GLY A 368 -5.80 13.96 -15.15
N VAL A 369 -5.21 14.54 -14.11
CA VAL A 369 -5.28 15.97 -13.82
C VAL A 369 -4.18 16.73 -14.58
N PRO A 370 -4.45 17.94 -15.08
CA PRO A 370 -3.46 18.73 -15.81
C PRO A 370 -2.44 19.38 -14.86
N ILE A 371 -1.16 19.02 -14.97
CA ILE A 371 -0.07 19.56 -14.14
C ILE A 371 0.40 20.92 -14.68
N ASP A 372 0.34 21.93 -13.81
CA ASP A 372 0.75 23.30 -14.11
C ASP A 372 2.13 23.66 -13.51
N ALA A 373 2.57 22.93 -12.48
CA ALA A 373 3.88 23.13 -11.85
C ALA A 373 4.45 21.82 -11.29
N ILE A 374 5.78 21.71 -11.28
CA ILE A 374 6.53 20.64 -10.62
C ILE A 374 7.44 21.28 -9.58
N LEU A 375 7.36 20.83 -8.33
CA LEU A 375 8.20 21.26 -7.23
C LEU A 375 9.31 20.23 -6.94
N PHE A 376 10.46 20.74 -6.56
CA PHE A 376 11.60 19.95 -6.08
C PHE A 376 12.03 20.51 -4.73
N GLY A 377 12.34 19.65 -3.77
CA GLY A 377 12.70 20.08 -2.42
C GLY A 377 13.25 18.96 -1.54
N GLY A 378 13.86 19.34 -0.43
CA GLY A 378 14.48 18.42 0.51
C GLY A 378 14.95 19.17 1.76
N ARG A 379 15.45 18.43 2.76
CA ARG A 379 15.92 19.01 4.02
C ARG A 379 17.29 19.65 3.82
N ARG A 380 17.33 20.98 3.89
CA ARG A 380 18.54 21.80 3.73
C ARG A 380 18.56 22.85 4.85
N PRO A 381 19.45 22.73 5.85
CA PRO A 381 19.46 23.64 6.99
C PRO A 381 19.99 25.03 6.62
N GLU A 382 20.84 25.12 5.60
CA GLU A 382 21.51 26.36 5.19
C GLU A 382 21.63 26.49 3.67
N GLY A 383 21.72 27.74 3.20
CA GLY A 383 22.12 28.13 1.85
C GLY A 383 21.05 28.03 0.75
N VAL A 384 20.06 27.15 0.87
CA VAL A 384 18.95 27.05 -0.10
C VAL A 384 17.79 27.96 0.34
N PRO A 385 17.29 28.87 -0.50
CA PRO A 385 16.17 29.74 -0.15
C PRO A 385 14.85 28.96 -0.03
N LEU A 386 13.85 29.55 0.64
CA LEU A 386 12.53 28.92 0.86
C LEU A 386 11.84 28.48 -0.45
N VAL A 387 11.84 29.33 -1.46
CA VAL A 387 11.30 29.04 -2.79
C VAL A 387 12.05 29.83 -3.85
N TYR A 388 12.31 29.20 -4.99
CA TYR A 388 12.83 29.86 -6.19
C TYR A 388 12.31 29.16 -7.44
N GLN A 389 12.19 29.91 -8.54
CA GLN A 389 11.68 29.39 -9.80
C GLN A 389 12.85 29.10 -10.77
N ALA A 390 12.75 27.99 -11.50
CA ALA A 390 13.67 27.72 -12.60
C ALA A 390 13.52 28.75 -13.73
N ARG A 391 14.65 29.17 -14.34
CA ARG A 391 14.67 30.11 -15.47
C ARG A 391 14.02 29.55 -16.73
N ASN A 392 14.09 28.23 -16.92
CA ASN A 392 13.53 27.48 -18.05
C ASN A 392 13.49 25.98 -17.70
N TRP A 393 12.96 25.16 -18.62
CA TRP A 393 12.81 23.72 -18.42
C TRP A 393 14.14 23.00 -18.20
N GLN A 394 15.17 23.32 -18.99
CA GLN A 394 16.50 22.70 -18.88
C GLN A 394 17.12 22.98 -17.51
N HIS A 395 16.96 24.21 -17.00
CA HIS A 395 17.37 24.57 -15.65
C HIS A 395 16.58 23.81 -14.58
N GLY A 396 15.28 23.59 -14.79
CA GLY A 396 14.45 22.77 -13.89
C GLY A 396 14.94 21.32 -13.79
N ILE A 397 15.30 20.70 -14.92
CA ILE A 397 15.89 19.36 -14.93
C ILE A 397 17.22 19.34 -14.16
N PHE A 398 18.06 20.35 -14.33
CA PHE A 398 19.32 20.49 -13.57
C PHE A 398 19.06 20.62 -12.06
N ILE A 399 18.09 21.44 -11.65
CA ILE A 399 17.71 21.60 -10.24
C ILE A 399 17.27 20.25 -9.65
N GLY A 400 16.42 19.50 -10.35
CA GLY A 400 16.00 18.17 -9.93
C GLY A 400 17.16 17.18 -9.81
N ALA A 401 18.09 17.19 -10.76
CA ALA A 401 19.28 16.33 -10.73
C ALA A 401 20.27 16.71 -9.63
N ALA A 402 20.31 17.98 -9.20
CA ALA A 402 21.18 18.50 -8.15
C ALA A 402 20.54 18.48 -6.76
N MET A 403 19.34 17.88 -6.61
CA MET A 403 18.68 17.76 -5.33
C MET A 403 19.55 17.01 -4.33
N ARG A 404 19.63 17.56 -3.12
CA ARG A 404 20.30 16.95 -1.98
C ARG A 404 19.42 17.09 -0.75
N SER A 405 19.49 16.12 0.16
CA SER A 405 18.75 16.17 1.43
C SER A 405 19.54 15.52 2.55
N GLU A 406 19.30 15.97 3.78
CA GLU A 406 19.69 15.20 4.96
C GLU A 406 19.04 13.80 4.93
N ALA A 407 19.80 12.79 5.36
CA ALA A 407 19.32 11.42 5.47
C ALA A 407 18.16 11.31 6.47
N THR A 408 17.18 10.46 6.15
CA THR A 408 16.01 10.20 6.99
C THR A 408 15.96 8.73 7.43
N ALA A 409 15.16 8.44 8.45
CA ALA A 409 14.99 7.09 9.00
C ALA A 409 14.22 6.12 8.08
N ALA A 410 13.84 6.56 6.88
CA ALA A 410 13.17 5.72 5.89
C ALA A 410 14.11 4.64 5.30
N ALA A 411 15.43 4.89 5.31
CA ALA A 411 16.45 3.98 4.81
C ALA A 411 17.51 3.62 5.87
N GLU A 412 18.44 2.74 5.53
CA GLU A 412 19.50 2.21 6.41
C GLU A 412 20.57 3.24 6.86
N HIS A 413 20.48 4.49 6.41
CA HIS A 413 21.45 5.52 6.67
C HIS A 413 21.31 6.11 8.08
N ARG A 414 22.29 5.84 8.95
CA ARG A 414 22.27 6.22 10.38
C ARG A 414 22.96 7.56 10.72
N VAL A 415 23.29 8.40 9.74
CA VAL A 415 24.11 9.60 9.97
C VAL A 415 23.57 10.78 9.16
N HIS A 416 23.63 12.00 9.71
CA HIS A 416 23.46 13.30 9.03
C HIS A 416 24.51 13.47 7.91
N LYS A 417 24.42 12.66 6.86
CA LYS A 417 25.21 12.77 5.64
C LYS A 417 24.26 13.19 4.52
N TYR A 418 24.63 14.24 3.80
CA TYR A 418 23.91 14.70 2.62
C TYR A 418 24.18 13.74 1.46
N PHE A 419 23.12 13.24 0.86
CA PHE A 419 23.18 12.55 -0.43
C PHE A 419 22.61 13.48 -1.50
#